data_AF-A0A933WZZ4-F1
#
_entry.id   AF-A0A933WZZ4-F1
#
_cell.length_a   1.000
_cell.length_b   1.000
_cell.length_c   1.000
_cell.angle_alpha   90.00
_cell.angle_beta   90.00
_cell.angle_gamma   90.00
#
_symmetry.space_group_name_H-M   'P 1'
#
loop_
_entity.id
_entity.type
_entity.pdbx_description
1 polymer ?
#
loop_
_entity_poly.entity_id
_entity_poly.type
_entity_poly.pdbx_seq_one_letter_code
_entity_poly.pdbx_strand_id
1 'polypeptide(L)'
;MQTKRARKLVWAAIVLAGLGVGASAWTAEPSLPTNTVPTNALAELTKPARRLPFKDVMLATTGHRVLDFDTNNAAHVELRRRILQAATLAGERAQREGLATVRANEAGNHIEPFVRAALREAGLDAQVPATTTGAAQSAGYPDIAITNAPACYLELKTYSAATARTTQRSFYFSPSAHPKVTRDALHLLLAFELKRQTRDGRTVFVPVHWKLLTLQDLEVDLKFEFNQSNRGLYGREAAVLGER
;
A
#
# COMPACT_ATOMS: atom_id res chain seq x y z
N MET A 1 31.54 47.38 -59.97
CA MET A 1 31.21 46.58 -58.77
C MET A 1 30.98 47.58 -57.66
N GLN A 2 29.78 47.63 -57.06
CA GLN A 2 29.11 48.85 -56.57
C GLN A 2 28.29 49.54 -57.65
N THR A 3 27.04 49.86 -57.34
CA THR A 3 26.49 51.20 -57.57
C THR A 3 25.30 51.45 -56.65
N LYS A 4 25.49 52.41 -55.74
CA LYS A 4 24.41 53.27 -55.22
C LYS A 4 23.63 53.84 -56.40
N ARG A 5 22.32 54.02 -56.25
CA ARG A 5 21.68 55.33 -56.54
C ARG A 5 20.26 55.40 -56.01
N ALA A 6 20.02 56.50 -55.30
CA ALA A 6 18.72 56.97 -54.84
C ALA A 6 17.85 57.46 -55.99
N ARG A 7 16.54 57.52 -55.76
CA ARG A 7 15.66 58.57 -56.31
C ARG A 7 14.46 58.79 -55.39
N LYS A 8 14.17 60.08 -55.16
CA LYS A 8 13.03 60.65 -54.41
C LYS A 8 11.87 60.99 -55.38
N LEU A 9 10.73 61.29 -54.76
CA LEU A 9 9.48 61.95 -55.21
C LEU A 9 8.41 61.04 -55.83
N VAL A 10 7.10 61.27 -55.70
CA VAL A 10 6.16 61.82 -54.68
C VAL A 10 4.77 61.70 -55.37
N TRP A 11 3.78 61.14 -54.65
CA TRP A 11 2.31 61.30 -54.71
C TRP A 11 1.51 61.16 -56.03
N ALA A 12 0.49 60.28 -56.00
CA ALA A 12 -0.89 60.55 -56.47
C ALA A 12 -1.87 59.50 -55.86
N ALA A 13 -3.13 59.89 -55.69
CA ALA A 13 -4.16 59.25 -54.87
C ALA A 13 -5.34 58.65 -55.68
N ILE A 14 -6.23 57.93 -54.98
CA ILE A 14 -7.66 57.59 -55.31
C ILE A 14 -7.82 56.39 -56.28
N VAL A 15 -8.64 55.34 -56.02
CA VAL A 15 -10.12 55.25 -56.08
C VAL A 15 -10.65 54.03 -55.28
N LEU A 16 -11.81 54.21 -54.61
CA LEU A 16 -12.71 53.20 -54.03
C LEU A 16 -13.52 52.43 -55.09
N ALA A 17 -13.77 51.13 -54.89
CA ALA A 17 -15.07 50.49 -55.19
C ALA A 17 -15.20 49.17 -54.42
N GLY A 18 -16.30 49.01 -53.68
CA GLY A 18 -16.58 47.83 -52.84
C GLY A 18 -17.60 46.85 -53.43
N LEU A 19 -18.00 45.92 -52.55
CA LEU A 19 -19.19 45.04 -52.51
C LEU A 19 -18.86 43.54 -52.56
N GLY A 20 -19.39 42.79 -51.58
CA GLY A 20 -19.72 41.38 -51.76
C GLY A 20 -19.22 40.44 -50.67
N VAL A 21 -20.13 40.07 -49.77
CA VAL A 21 -19.98 39.10 -48.68
C VAL A 21 -19.68 37.70 -49.21
N GLY A 22 -18.75 37.00 -48.56
CA GLY A 22 -18.50 35.56 -48.73
C GLY A 22 -17.77 35.03 -47.51
N ALA A 23 -18.51 34.76 -46.43
CA ALA A 23 -17.98 34.11 -45.25
C ALA A 23 -17.54 32.68 -45.62
N SER A 24 -16.22 32.41 -45.65
CA SER A 24 -15.71 31.05 -45.60
C SER A 24 -16.07 30.48 -44.23
N ALA A 25 -17.11 29.64 -44.21
CA ALA A 25 -17.44 28.81 -43.06
C ALA A 25 -16.26 27.86 -42.81
N TRP A 26 -15.51 28.11 -41.75
CA TRP A 26 -14.63 27.11 -41.15
C TRP A 26 -15.52 26.07 -40.49
N THR A 27 -15.91 25.02 -41.22
CA THR A 27 -16.52 23.85 -40.61
C THR A 27 -15.41 23.11 -39.88
N ALA A 28 -15.34 23.28 -38.56
CA ALA A 28 -14.52 22.45 -37.70
C ALA A 28 -14.99 20.99 -37.85
N GLU A 29 -14.09 20.10 -38.27
CA GLU A 29 -14.39 18.67 -38.30
C GLU A 29 -14.74 18.20 -36.88
N PRO A 30 -15.77 17.33 -36.73
CA PRO A 30 -16.10 16.78 -35.43
C PRO A 30 -14.92 15.94 -34.93
N SER A 31 -14.36 16.30 -33.78
CA SER A 31 -13.28 15.54 -33.13
C SER A 31 -13.72 14.09 -32.92
N LEU A 32 -13.00 13.15 -33.54
CA LEU A 32 -13.24 11.71 -33.35
C LEU A 32 -13.12 11.34 -31.87
N PRO A 33 -13.96 10.44 -31.35
CA PRO A 33 -13.83 9.97 -29.98
C PRO A 33 -12.50 9.24 -29.82
N THR A 34 -11.58 9.81 -29.04
CA THR A 34 -10.20 9.33 -28.85
C THR A 34 -10.08 8.15 -27.88
N ASN A 35 -11.19 7.69 -27.30
CA ASN A 35 -11.21 6.60 -26.33
C ASN A 35 -11.50 5.27 -27.04
N THR A 36 -10.50 4.42 -27.18
CA THR A 36 -10.70 3.00 -27.55
C THR A 36 -11.12 2.23 -26.31
N VAL A 37 -12.29 1.60 -26.33
CA VAL A 37 -12.88 0.97 -25.15
C VAL A 37 -12.48 -0.51 -25.08
N PRO A 38 -11.75 -0.98 -24.04
CA PRO A 38 -11.67 -2.39 -23.69
C PRO A 38 -12.72 -2.66 -22.61
N THR A 39 -13.96 -2.90 -23.01
CA THR A 39 -15.13 -2.55 -22.19
C THR A 39 -15.48 -3.56 -21.11
N ASN A 40 -15.20 -4.86 -21.28
CA ASN A 40 -15.83 -5.86 -20.42
C ASN A 40 -15.06 -6.12 -19.12
N ALA A 41 -13.73 -6.22 -19.16
CA ALA A 41 -12.92 -6.48 -17.96
C ALA A 41 -12.87 -5.28 -17.01
N LEU A 42 -12.81 -4.06 -17.56
CA LEU A 42 -12.81 -2.83 -16.75
C LEU A 42 -14.16 -2.59 -16.07
N ALA A 43 -15.27 -3.00 -16.68
CA ALA A 43 -16.59 -2.95 -16.07
C ALA A 43 -16.68 -3.86 -14.83
N GLU A 44 -16.04 -5.04 -14.85
CA GLU A 44 -16.00 -5.94 -13.68
C GLU A 44 -15.31 -5.30 -12.46
N LEU A 45 -14.36 -4.38 -12.67
CA LEU A 45 -13.69 -3.66 -11.57
C LEU A 45 -14.64 -2.75 -10.76
N THR A 46 -15.83 -2.47 -11.30
CA THR A 46 -16.87 -1.70 -10.60
C THR A 46 -17.75 -2.56 -9.70
N LYS A 47 -17.71 -3.89 -9.84
CA LYS A 47 -18.49 -4.80 -9.01
C LYS A 47 -17.80 -5.02 -7.66
N PRO A 48 -18.51 -4.93 -6.53
CA PRO A 48 -17.93 -5.15 -5.22
C PRO A 48 -17.64 -6.64 -5.02
N ALA A 49 -16.37 -7.01 -4.87
CA ALA A 49 -15.97 -8.30 -4.33
C ALA A 49 -15.71 -8.14 -2.83
N ARG A 50 -16.68 -8.58 -2.02
CA ARG A 50 -16.69 -8.40 -0.56
C ARG A 50 -16.79 -9.72 0.16
N ARG A 51 -16.36 -9.73 1.42
CA ARG A 51 -16.46 -10.88 2.34
C ARG A 51 -15.82 -12.15 1.77
N LEU A 52 -14.71 -12.00 1.09
CA LEU A 52 -13.93 -13.14 0.59
C LEU A 52 -13.20 -13.78 1.76
N PRO A 53 -13.28 -15.11 1.96
CA PRO A 53 -12.48 -15.78 2.98
C PRO A 53 -10.99 -15.57 2.70
N PHE A 54 -10.25 -15.05 3.68
CA PHE A 54 -8.83 -14.75 3.53
C PHE A 54 -8.02 -16.00 3.18
N LYS A 55 -8.39 -17.16 3.71
CA LYS A 55 -7.78 -18.46 3.36
C LYS A 55 -7.89 -18.81 1.88
N ASP A 56 -8.99 -18.45 1.23
CA ASP A 56 -9.20 -18.70 -0.19
C ASP A 56 -8.37 -17.73 -1.04
N VAL A 57 -8.31 -16.46 -0.61
CA VAL A 57 -7.45 -15.45 -1.22
C VAL A 57 -5.97 -15.86 -1.14
N MET A 58 -5.53 -16.34 0.03
CA MET A 58 -4.16 -16.82 0.24
C MET A 58 -3.86 -18.01 -0.67
N LEU A 59 -4.72 -19.03 -0.67
CA LEU A 59 -4.55 -20.20 -1.52
C LEU A 59 -4.47 -19.82 -3.01
N ALA A 60 -5.37 -18.93 -3.47
CA ALA A 60 -5.42 -18.52 -4.87
C ALA A 60 -4.21 -17.66 -5.30
N THR A 61 -3.63 -16.88 -4.38
CA THR A 61 -2.57 -15.91 -4.72
C THR A 61 -1.16 -16.40 -4.40
N THR A 62 -1.02 -17.38 -3.51
CA THR A 62 0.30 -17.91 -3.11
C THR A 62 0.42 -19.42 -3.26
N GLY A 63 -0.68 -20.15 -3.51
CA GLY A 63 -0.68 -21.61 -3.60
C GLY A 63 -0.56 -22.32 -2.24
N HIS A 64 -0.66 -21.59 -1.13
CA HIS A 64 -0.45 -22.11 0.23
C HIS A 64 -1.66 -21.90 1.12
N ARG A 65 -1.88 -22.83 2.04
CA ARG A 65 -3.04 -22.85 2.94
C ARG A 65 -2.77 -22.06 4.21
N VAL A 66 -3.80 -21.31 4.63
CA VAL A 66 -3.94 -20.87 6.02
C VAL A 66 -4.51 -22.03 6.81
N LEU A 67 -3.77 -22.52 7.81
CA LEU A 67 -4.16 -23.62 8.68
C LEU A 67 -5.06 -23.12 9.82
N ASP A 68 -5.96 -23.99 10.28
CA ASP A 68 -6.84 -23.69 11.42
C ASP A 68 -6.08 -23.80 12.75
N PHE A 69 -6.29 -22.83 13.62
CA PHE A 69 -5.75 -22.84 14.97
C PHE A 69 -6.59 -23.77 15.88
N ASP A 70 -6.09 -24.99 16.09
CA ASP A 70 -6.67 -25.92 17.05
C ASP A 70 -6.24 -25.64 18.51
N THR A 71 -7.19 -25.31 19.38
CA THR A 71 -6.96 -25.08 20.82
C THR A 71 -6.71 -26.36 21.63
N ASN A 72 -6.97 -27.53 21.06
CA ASN A 72 -6.71 -28.83 21.68
C ASN A 72 -5.38 -29.44 21.24
N ASN A 73 -4.73 -28.86 20.22
CA ASN A 73 -3.41 -29.27 19.78
C ASN A 73 -2.32 -28.66 20.68
N ALA A 74 -1.54 -29.51 21.35
CA ALA A 74 -0.50 -29.09 22.29
C ALA A 74 0.55 -28.16 21.65
N ALA A 75 0.92 -28.40 20.39
CA ALA A 75 1.92 -27.59 19.68
C ALA A 75 1.37 -26.19 19.35
N HIS A 76 0.09 -26.08 18.99
CA HIS A 76 -0.58 -24.79 18.76
C HIS A 76 -0.74 -24.01 20.07
N VAL A 77 -1.12 -24.69 21.16
CA VAL A 77 -1.23 -24.08 22.49
C VAL A 77 0.11 -23.53 22.96
N GLU A 78 1.19 -24.29 22.75
CA GLU A 78 2.54 -23.87 23.11
C GLU A 78 3.04 -22.70 22.24
N LEU A 79 2.81 -22.74 20.92
CA LEU A 79 3.10 -21.61 20.03
C LEU A 79 2.38 -20.34 20.53
N ARG A 80 1.08 -20.42 20.79
CA ARG A 80 0.30 -19.31 21.33
C ARG A 80 0.91 -18.80 22.62
N ARG A 81 1.21 -19.67 23.59
CA ARG A 81 1.81 -19.28 24.88
C ARG A 81 3.10 -18.47 24.68
N ARG A 82 4.00 -18.92 23.80
CA ARG A 82 5.26 -18.22 23.47
C ARG A 82 5.02 -16.88 22.79
N ILE A 83 4.06 -16.79 21.86
CA ILE A 83 3.68 -15.52 21.23
C ILE A 83 3.12 -14.53 22.26
N LEU A 84 2.28 -14.97 23.20
CA LEU A 84 1.75 -14.10 24.25
C LEU A 84 2.87 -13.61 25.19
N GLN A 85 3.81 -14.49 25.56
CA GLN A 85 5.01 -14.11 26.32
C GLN A 85 5.83 -13.04 25.57
N ALA A 86 6.07 -13.27 24.28
CA ALA A 86 6.80 -12.33 23.43
C ALA A 86 6.07 -10.99 23.26
N ALA A 87 4.74 -11.01 23.12
CA ALA A 87 3.92 -9.82 23.01
C ALA A 87 4.00 -8.92 24.25
N THR A 88 3.92 -9.51 25.45
CA THR A 88 4.12 -8.79 26.72
C THR A 88 5.50 -8.16 26.78
N LEU A 89 6.55 -8.96 26.56
CA LEU A 89 7.93 -8.49 26.65
C LEU A 89 8.26 -7.40 25.61
N ALA A 90 7.80 -7.58 24.36
CA ALA A 90 7.96 -6.59 23.31
C ALA A 90 7.21 -5.29 23.64
N GLY A 91 5.98 -5.41 24.16
CA GLY A 91 5.18 -4.28 24.63
C GLY A 91 5.89 -3.49 25.73
N GLU A 92 6.40 -4.17 26.76
CA GLU A 92 7.14 -3.52 27.87
C GLU A 92 8.41 -2.81 27.39
N ARG A 93 9.19 -3.45 26.52
CA ARG A 93 10.41 -2.86 25.93
C ARG A 93 10.08 -1.64 25.09
N ALA A 94 9.12 -1.76 24.17
CA ALA A 94 8.67 -0.66 23.32
C ALA A 94 7.99 0.47 24.12
N GLN A 95 7.32 0.17 25.24
CA GLN A 95 6.75 1.17 26.14
C GLN A 95 7.86 1.93 26.88
N ARG A 96 8.90 1.24 27.35
CA ARG A 96 10.04 1.86 28.02
C ARG A 96 10.80 2.78 27.06
N GLU A 97 11.14 2.29 25.87
CA GLU A 97 11.92 3.05 24.89
C GLU A 97 11.07 4.15 24.20
N GLY A 98 9.81 3.85 23.89
CA GLY A 98 8.94 4.70 23.12
C GLY A 98 9.20 4.58 21.62
N LEU A 99 8.12 4.51 20.84
CA LEU A 99 8.18 4.46 19.38
C LEU A 99 8.19 5.90 18.85
N ALA A 100 9.39 6.43 18.62
CA ALA A 100 9.57 7.80 18.14
C ALA A 100 9.23 7.92 16.65
N THR A 101 8.04 8.45 16.36
CA THR A 101 7.62 8.81 15.00
C THR A 101 6.61 9.96 15.04
N VAL A 102 6.56 10.74 13.96
CA VAL A 102 5.58 11.81 13.75
C VAL A 102 4.18 11.25 13.49
N ARG A 103 4.08 10.07 12.85
CA ARG A 103 2.80 9.51 12.42
C ARG A 103 2.51 8.16 13.07
N ALA A 104 1.28 7.99 13.55
CA ALA A 104 0.85 6.75 14.20
C ALA A 104 0.97 5.51 13.32
N ASN A 105 0.82 5.65 11.99
CA ASN A 105 0.94 4.57 11.02
C ASN A 105 2.38 4.07 10.83
N GLU A 106 3.38 4.92 11.07
CA GLU A 106 4.80 4.54 11.02
C GLU A 106 5.24 3.80 12.28
N ALA A 107 4.53 3.95 13.39
CA ALA A 107 4.85 3.29 14.66
C ALA A 107 4.77 1.75 14.55
N GLY A 108 4.01 1.21 13.59
CA GLY A 108 3.96 -0.23 13.30
C GLY A 108 5.33 -0.78 12.86
N ASN A 109 6.05 -0.06 12.01
CA ASN A 109 7.38 -0.49 11.56
C ASN A 109 8.39 -0.50 12.70
N HIS A 110 8.20 0.37 13.70
CA HIS A 110 9.10 0.46 14.84
C HIS A 110 8.86 -0.61 15.91
N ILE A 111 7.67 -1.24 15.97
CA ILE A 111 7.41 -2.29 16.96
C ILE A 111 7.94 -3.67 16.52
N GLU A 112 8.08 -3.89 15.21
CA GLU A 112 8.51 -5.17 14.64
C GLU A 112 9.85 -5.70 15.21
N PRO A 113 10.93 -4.90 15.32
CA PRO A 113 12.18 -5.37 15.89
C PRO A 113 12.04 -5.87 17.34
N PHE A 114 11.21 -5.21 18.15
CA PHE A 114 10.94 -5.62 19.54
C PHE A 114 10.23 -6.97 19.59
N VAL A 115 9.20 -7.15 18.75
CA VAL A 115 8.44 -8.40 18.68
C VAL A 115 9.32 -9.53 18.20
N ARG A 116 10.09 -9.36 17.13
CA ARG A 116 10.98 -10.41 16.62
C ARG A 116 12.04 -10.82 17.65
N ALA A 117 12.66 -9.86 18.34
CA ALA A 117 13.62 -10.15 19.39
C ALA A 117 12.97 -10.95 20.54
N ALA A 118 11.79 -10.53 20.99
CA ALA A 118 11.06 -11.20 22.06
C ALA A 118 10.59 -12.62 21.67
N LEU A 119 10.18 -12.84 20.41
CA LEU A 119 9.83 -14.16 19.90
C LEU A 119 11.03 -15.12 19.94
N ARG A 120 12.21 -14.65 19.52
CA ARG A 120 13.46 -15.43 19.59
C ARG A 120 13.84 -15.79 21.03
N GLU A 121 13.69 -14.84 21.94
CA GLU A 121 13.91 -15.05 23.37
C GLU A 121 12.91 -16.05 23.98
N ALA A 122 11.67 -16.08 23.47
CA ALA A 122 10.68 -17.10 23.81
C ALA A 122 10.94 -18.47 23.14
N GLY A 123 12.08 -18.63 22.44
CA GLY A 123 12.49 -19.88 21.80
C GLY A 123 11.75 -20.19 20.50
N LEU A 124 11.27 -19.17 19.79
CA LEU A 124 10.69 -19.31 18.45
C LEU A 124 11.70 -18.89 17.38
N ASP A 125 11.73 -19.61 16.27
CA ASP A 125 12.60 -19.29 15.13
C ASP A 125 11.95 -18.19 14.27
N ALA A 126 11.94 -16.95 14.80
CA ALA A 126 11.32 -15.80 14.18
C ALA A 126 12.29 -15.04 13.27
N GLN A 127 11.89 -14.78 12.03
CA GLN A 127 12.71 -14.08 11.03
C GLN A 127 11.88 -13.16 10.13
N VAL A 128 12.57 -12.25 9.44
CA VAL A 128 11.94 -11.51 8.32
C VAL A 128 11.62 -12.53 7.23
N PRO A 129 10.39 -12.61 6.73
CA PRO A 129 10.04 -13.54 5.68
C PRO A 129 10.87 -13.31 4.41
N ALA A 130 11.39 -14.40 3.86
CA ALA A 130 11.94 -14.41 2.51
C ALA A 130 10.81 -14.56 1.49
N THR A 131 10.98 -13.91 0.35
CA THR A 131 10.14 -14.14 -0.83
C THR A 131 10.44 -15.50 -1.46
N THR A 132 9.60 -15.97 -2.38
CA THR A 132 9.87 -17.18 -3.17
C THR A 132 11.19 -17.14 -3.96
N THR A 133 11.79 -15.96 -4.17
CA THR A 133 13.10 -15.81 -4.81
C THR A 133 14.26 -15.82 -3.81
N GLY A 134 13.99 -16.03 -2.52
CA GLY A 134 14.99 -16.11 -1.45
C GLY A 134 15.43 -14.75 -0.89
N ALA A 135 15.01 -13.63 -1.48
CA ALA A 135 15.31 -12.31 -0.96
C ALA A 135 14.39 -11.97 0.22
N ALA A 136 14.99 -11.59 1.36
CA ALA A 136 14.26 -11.04 2.49
C ALA A 136 13.61 -9.71 2.10
N GLN A 137 12.31 -9.55 2.40
CA GLN A 137 11.57 -8.34 2.06
C GLN A 137 10.77 -7.85 3.28
N SER A 138 11.15 -6.69 3.80
CA SER A 138 10.46 -6.06 4.93
C SER A 138 9.04 -5.61 4.58
N ALA A 139 8.83 -5.11 3.36
CA ALA A 139 7.52 -4.63 2.93
C ALA A 139 6.55 -5.76 2.54
N GLY A 140 5.25 -5.52 2.76
CA GLY A 140 4.16 -6.42 2.39
C GLY A 140 3.85 -7.48 3.45
N TYR A 141 2.89 -8.34 3.16
CA TYR A 141 2.44 -9.39 4.08
C TYR A 141 3.26 -10.68 3.93
N PRO A 142 3.63 -11.39 5.02
CA PRO A 142 3.48 -11.02 6.43
C PRO A 142 4.73 -10.30 6.98
N ASP A 143 4.65 -9.71 8.18
CA ASP A 143 5.80 -9.06 8.82
C ASP A 143 6.86 -10.04 9.36
N ILE A 144 6.44 -11.15 9.97
CA ILE A 144 7.33 -12.13 10.62
C ILE A 144 6.97 -13.57 10.19
N ALA A 145 7.98 -14.39 9.93
CA ALA A 145 7.85 -15.83 9.76
C ALA A 145 8.45 -16.55 10.97
N ILE A 146 7.68 -17.46 11.56
CA ILE A 146 8.12 -18.40 12.59
C ILE A 146 8.27 -19.76 11.91
N THR A 147 9.50 -20.26 11.80
CA THR A 147 9.81 -21.40 10.93
C THR A 147 9.90 -22.75 11.61
N ASN A 148 10.04 -22.79 12.93
CA ASN A 148 9.93 -24.03 13.70
C ASN A 148 8.46 -24.49 13.81
N ALA A 149 8.23 -25.79 13.97
CA ALA A 149 6.88 -26.36 14.01
C ALA A 149 6.13 -25.99 15.31
N PRO A 150 4.84 -25.60 15.24
CA PRO A 150 4.06 -25.37 14.02
C PRO A 150 4.48 -24.06 13.33
N ALA A 151 4.65 -24.09 12.01
CA ALA A 151 5.01 -22.90 11.25
C ALA A 151 3.89 -21.85 11.35
N CYS A 152 4.28 -20.59 11.49
CA CYS A 152 3.32 -19.49 11.65
C CYS A 152 3.82 -18.22 10.94
N TYR A 153 2.93 -17.59 10.19
CA TYR A 153 3.11 -16.23 9.71
C TYR A 153 2.41 -15.27 10.67
N LEU A 154 3.15 -14.27 11.15
CA LEU A 154 2.67 -13.29 12.12
C LEU A 154 2.67 -11.90 11.47
N GLU A 155 1.48 -11.32 11.36
CA GLU A 155 1.30 -9.92 10.97
C GLU A 155 1.29 -9.04 12.20
N LEU A 156 1.95 -7.89 12.12
CA LEU A 156 1.94 -6.89 13.18
C LEU A 156 1.04 -5.73 12.80
N LYS A 157 0.33 -5.23 13.80
CA LYS A 157 -0.57 -4.11 13.61
C LYS A 157 -0.47 -3.16 14.78
N THR A 158 -0.63 -1.87 14.49
CA THR A 158 -0.89 -0.87 15.51
C THR A 158 -2.25 -0.24 15.30
N TYR A 159 -2.88 0.17 16.40
CA TYR A 159 -4.17 0.84 16.38
C TYR A 159 -4.30 1.80 17.56
N SER A 160 -5.25 2.75 17.50
CA SER A 160 -5.64 3.57 18.65
C SER A 160 -6.98 3.09 19.21
N ALA A 161 -7.21 3.26 20.52
CA ALA A 161 -8.50 2.94 21.15
C ALA A 161 -9.69 3.54 20.39
N ALA A 162 -9.56 4.78 19.92
CA ALA A 162 -10.60 5.50 19.17
C ALA A 162 -10.96 4.84 17.83
N THR A 163 -9.99 4.18 17.19
CA THR A 163 -10.16 3.57 15.86
C THR A 163 -10.50 2.07 15.91
N ALA A 164 -10.33 1.42 17.07
CA ALA A 164 -10.35 -0.04 17.21
C ALA A 164 -11.65 -0.72 16.77
N ARG A 165 -12.78 -0.01 16.84
CA ARG A 165 -14.13 -0.51 16.48
C ARG A 165 -14.75 0.23 15.30
N THR A 166 -13.97 1.02 14.58
CA THR A 166 -14.45 1.74 13.40
C THR A 166 -14.50 0.82 12.17
N THR A 167 -15.23 1.24 11.15
CA THR A 167 -15.27 0.54 9.84
C THR A 167 -14.07 0.86 8.96
N GLN A 168 -13.09 1.61 9.47
CA GLN A 168 -11.91 1.97 8.71
C GLN A 168 -11.08 0.71 8.40
N ARG A 169 -10.76 0.50 7.12
CA ARG A 169 -9.88 -0.58 6.68
C ARG A 169 -8.54 -0.47 7.39
N SER A 170 -8.14 -1.57 8.01
CA SER A 170 -7.00 -1.59 8.92
C SER A 170 -6.06 -2.77 8.64
N PHE A 171 -6.53 -3.83 7.99
CA PHE A 171 -5.71 -4.91 7.45
C PHE A 171 -5.59 -4.75 5.93
N TYR A 172 -4.37 -4.89 5.40
CA TYR A 172 -4.10 -4.76 3.98
C TYR A 172 -3.25 -5.93 3.51
N PHE A 173 -3.77 -6.68 2.53
CA PHE A 173 -3.02 -7.70 1.80
C PHE A 173 -2.96 -7.29 0.34
N SER A 174 -1.75 -7.30 -0.24
CA SER A 174 -1.52 -7.05 -1.66
C SER A 174 -0.83 -8.27 -2.24
N PRO A 175 -1.48 -9.02 -3.15
CA PRO A 175 -0.86 -10.14 -3.83
C PRO A 175 0.46 -9.73 -4.50
N SER A 176 1.45 -10.63 -4.47
CA SER A 176 2.75 -10.44 -5.10
C SER A 176 3.04 -11.61 -6.02
N ALA A 177 3.70 -11.36 -7.15
CA ALA A 177 4.24 -12.43 -8.01
C ALA A 177 5.32 -13.26 -7.29
N HIS A 178 5.95 -12.68 -6.26
CA HIS A 178 6.93 -13.33 -5.40
C HIS A 178 6.46 -13.22 -3.94
N PRO A 179 5.48 -14.03 -3.52
CA PRO A 179 4.90 -13.91 -2.20
C PRO A 179 5.91 -14.29 -1.11
N LYS A 180 5.71 -13.73 0.09
CA LYS A 180 6.47 -14.09 1.30
C LYS A 180 5.88 -15.30 2.04
N VAL A 181 4.68 -15.71 1.66
CA VAL A 181 4.05 -16.96 2.11
C VAL A 181 4.49 -18.06 1.16
N THR A 182 5.28 -19.01 1.68
CA THR A 182 5.99 -20.03 0.91
C THR A 182 5.74 -21.45 1.42
N ARG A 183 4.81 -21.63 2.35
CA ARG A 183 4.40 -22.92 2.91
C ARG A 183 3.03 -22.78 3.57
N ASP A 184 2.36 -23.91 3.75
CA ASP A 184 1.15 -23.98 4.57
C ASP A 184 1.53 -23.71 6.04
N ALA A 185 0.80 -22.82 6.71
CA ALA A 185 1.12 -22.36 8.06
C ALA A 185 -0.11 -21.82 8.79
N LEU A 186 0.02 -21.63 10.10
CA LEU A 186 -0.91 -20.78 10.85
C LEU A 186 -0.70 -19.32 10.46
N HIS A 187 -1.76 -18.52 10.41
CA HIS A 187 -1.67 -17.08 10.18
C HIS A 187 -2.31 -16.35 11.36
N LEU A 188 -1.49 -15.58 12.09
CA LEU A 188 -1.92 -14.82 13.25
C LEU A 188 -1.65 -13.34 13.05
N LEU A 189 -2.39 -12.49 13.76
CA LEU A 189 -2.19 -11.05 13.80
C LEU A 189 -2.00 -10.60 15.25
N LEU A 190 -0.88 -9.94 15.52
CA LEU A 190 -0.58 -9.32 16.80
C LEU A 190 -0.76 -7.79 16.69
N ALA A 191 -1.81 -7.28 17.32
CA ALA A 191 -2.17 -5.88 17.30
C ALA A 191 -1.81 -5.18 18.62
N PHE A 192 -1.00 -4.12 18.57
CA PHE A 192 -0.70 -3.25 19.70
C PHE A 192 -1.57 -1.99 19.68
N GLU A 193 -2.21 -1.70 20.80
CA GLU A 193 -2.85 -0.42 21.04
C GLU A 193 -1.79 0.61 21.43
N LEU A 194 -1.72 1.70 20.68
CA LEU A 194 -0.77 2.77 20.93
C LEU A 194 -1.45 4.00 21.53
N LYS A 195 -0.81 4.56 22.55
CA LYS A 195 -1.13 5.87 23.11
C LYS A 195 -0.05 6.87 22.72
N ARG A 196 -0.47 8.08 22.33
CA ARG A 196 0.45 9.21 22.10
C ARG A 196 0.91 9.77 23.45
N GLN A 197 2.20 10.00 23.58
CA GLN A 197 2.83 10.68 24.72
C GLN A 197 3.85 11.71 24.23
N THR A 198 4.23 12.63 25.11
CA THR A 198 5.35 13.54 24.89
C THR A 198 6.49 13.14 25.82
N ARG A 199 7.68 12.88 25.26
CA ARG A 199 8.92 12.64 26.01
C ARG A 199 10.01 13.54 25.44
N ASP A 200 10.68 14.30 26.32
CA ASP A 200 11.75 15.25 25.94
C ASP A 200 11.35 16.20 24.80
N GLY A 201 10.12 16.72 24.85
CA GLY A 201 9.56 17.62 23.84
C GLY A 201 9.21 16.96 22.50
N ARG A 202 9.34 15.63 22.37
CA ARG A 202 9.03 14.87 21.16
C ARG A 202 7.77 14.04 21.34
N THR A 203 6.99 13.92 20.27
CA THR A 203 5.87 12.96 20.22
C THR A 203 6.44 11.55 20.13
N VAL A 204 5.98 10.67 21.02
CA VAL A 204 6.27 9.24 20.98
C VAL A 204 4.96 8.46 21.08
N PHE A 205 4.92 7.28 20.49
CA PHE A 205 3.83 6.33 20.68
C PHE A 205 4.29 5.22 21.61
N VAL A 206 3.43 4.83 22.54
CA VAL A 206 3.73 3.73 23.48
C VAL A 206 2.63 2.69 23.42
N PRO A 207 2.98 1.38 23.35
CA PRO A 207 2.00 0.34 23.49
C PRO A 207 1.42 0.34 24.91
N VAL A 208 0.10 0.18 25.01
CA VAL A 208 -0.64 0.13 26.29
C VAL A 208 -1.49 -1.14 26.44
N HIS A 209 -1.76 -1.83 25.34
CA HIS A 209 -2.50 -3.08 25.30
C HIS A 209 -2.10 -3.86 24.04
N TRP A 210 -2.31 -5.17 24.00
CA TRP A 210 -2.17 -5.96 22.78
C TRP A 210 -3.27 -7.02 22.64
N LYS A 211 -3.52 -7.45 21.41
CA LYS A 211 -4.45 -8.54 21.08
C LYS A 211 -3.79 -9.48 20.08
N LEU A 212 -3.94 -10.78 20.30
CA LEU A 212 -3.56 -11.81 19.34
C LEU A 212 -4.83 -12.37 18.70
N LEU A 213 -4.89 -12.38 17.37
CA LEU A 213 -6.03 -12.86 16.60
C LEU A 213 -5.57 -13.97 15.65
N THR A 214 -6.44 -14.96 15.42
CA THR A 214 -6.30 -15.87 14.27
C THR A 214 -6.86 -15.23 13.01
N LEU A 215 -6.24 -15.49 11.87
CA LEU A 215 -6.71 -15.04 10.55
C LEU A 215 -7.46 -16.13 9.77
N GLN A 216 -7.67 -17.30 10.35
CA GLN A 216 -8.29 -18.46 9.67
C GLN A 216 -9.71 -18.16 9.14
N ASP A 217 -10.48 -17.34 9.86
CA ASP A 217 -11.87 -16.97 9.56
C ASP A 217 -11.98 -15.49 9.16
N LEU A 218 -10.86 -14.83 8.84
CA LEU A 218 -10.88 -13.44 8.40
C LEU A 218 -11.61 -13.34 7.05
N GLU A 219 -12.58 -12.45 6.95
CA GLU A 219 -13.18 -12.02 5.69
C GLU A 219 -12.53 -10.71 5.21
N VAL A 220 -12.21 -10.61 3.92
CA VAL A 220 -11.61 -9.43 3.30
C VAL A 220 -12.42 -8.93 2.11
N ASP A 221 -12.33 -7.63 1.86
CA ASP A 221 -12.91 -6.98 0.69
C ASP A 221 -11.80 -6.64 -0.31
N LEU A 222 -12.05 -6.88 -1.60
CA LEU A 222 -11.16 -6.47 -2.67
C LEU A 222 -11.45 -5.02 -3.07
N LYS A 223 -10.40 -4.20 -3.08
CA LYS A 223 -10.45 -2.82 -3.57
C LYS A 223 -9.45 -2.65 -4.71
N PHE A 224 -9.94 -2.28 -5.89
CA PHE A 224 -9.09 -1.87 -7.00
C PHE A 224 -8.76 -0.38 -6.93
N GLU A 225 -7.59 -0.01 -7.43
CA GLU A 225 -7.21 1.37 -7.71
C GLU A 225 -6.43 1.43 -9.03
N PHE A 226 -6.69 2.46 -9.83
CA PHE A 226 -5.81 2.83 -10.94
C PHE A 226 -4.76 3.78 -10.39
N ASN A 227 -3.49 3.51 -10.68
CA ASN A 227 -2.39 4.35 -10.22
C ASN A 227 -1.40 4.66 -11.35
N GLN A 228 -0.53 5.63 -11.10
CA GLN A 228 0.59 5.94 -11.97
C GLN A 228 1.77 6.43 -11.14
N SER A 229 3.00 6.12 -11.56
CA SER A 229 4.21 6.63 -10.92
C SER A 229 4.43 8.11 -11.23
N ASN A 230 5.15 8.83 -10.36
CA ASN A 230 5.56 10.22 -10.66
C ASN A 230 6.29 10.32 -12.01
N ARG A 231 7.17 9.34 -12.32
CA ARG A 231 7.83 9.26 -13.62
C ARG A 231 6.85 9.07 -14.78
N GLY A 232 5.80 8.28 -14.60
CA GLY A 232 4.77 8.08 -15.62
C GLY A 232 3.89 9.31 -15.84
N LEU A 233 3.67 10.12 -14.80
CA LEU A 233 2.91 11.38 -14.88
C LEU A 233 3.74 12.52 -15.49
N TYR A 234 4.96 12.75 -14.99
CA TYR A 234 5.76 13.93 -15.32
C TYR A 234 6.90 13.66 -16.29
N GLY A 235 7.34 12.42 -16.43
CA GLY A 235 8.51 12.06 -17.24
C GLY A 235 8.27 12.06 -18.75
N ARG A 236 7.09 12.49 -19.20
CA ARG A 236 6.77 12.68 -20.63
C ARG A 236 6.53 14.16 -20.86
N GLU A 237 7.54 14.87 -21.40
CA GLU A 237 7.45 16.31 -21.67
C GLU A 237 6.22 16.67 -22.50
N ALA A 238 5.86 15.85 -23.49
CA ALA A 238 4.65 16.04 -24.31
C ALA A 238 3.33 15.97 -23.52
N ALA A 239 3.33 15.43 -22.30
CA ALA A 239 2.17 15.40 -21.41
C ALA A 239 2.14 16.57 -20.40
N VAL A 240 3.24 17.33 -20.26
CA VAL A 240 3.34 18.49 -19.37
C VAL A 240 2.95 19.74 -20.17
N LEU A 241 1.79 20.32 -19.83
CA LEU A 241 1.24 21.46 -20.58
C LEU A 241 1.72 22.83 -20.04
N GLY A 242 2.47 22.85 -18.94
CA GLY A 242 3.06 24.07 -18.38
C GLY A 242 3.82 23.80 -17.07
N GLU A 243 4.91 24.55 -16.85
CA GLU A 243 5.77 24.52 -15.66
C GLU A 243 6.41 25.90 -15.43
N ARG A 244 6.99 26.14 -14.25
CA ARG A 244 7.66 27.41 -13.89
C ARG A 244 9.06 27.16 -13.35
#